data_AF-A0A8T1UFV5-F1
#
_entry.id   AF-A0A8T1UFV5-F1
#
_cell.length_a   1.000
_cell.length_b   1.000
_cell.length_c   1.000
_cell.angle_alpha   90.00
_cell.angle_beta   90.00
_cell.angle_gamma   90.00
#
_symmetry.space_group_name_H-M   'P 1'
#
loop_
_entity.id
_entity.type
_entity.pdbx_description
1 polymer ?
#
loop_
_entity_poly.entity_id
_entity_poly.type
_entity_poly.pdbx_seq_one_letter_code
_entity_poly.pdbx_strand_id
1 'polypeptide(L)'
;LCFLNIYPQKKTLNVRGAKTVWVRCGGASKERATVMLLGDSNGVRYTPFVIFKMKPSKIAAKDNETKRCGFSTRTWPENKQIQRDTGLQIYTNGK
;
A
#
# COMPACT_ATOMS: atom_id res chain seq x y z
N LEU A 1 7.67 8.84 4.77
CA LEU A 1 7.13 8.61 3.41
C LEU A 1 7.78 7.34 2.89
N CYS A 2 7.00 6.36 2.46
CA CYS A 2 7.53 5.15 1.84
C CYS A 2 7.32 5.26 0.33
N PHE A 3 8.40 5.05 -0.43
CA PHE A 3 8.39 5.05 -1.87
C PHE A 3 7.96 3.67 -2.35
N LEU A 4 6.85 3.61 -3.09
CA LEU A 4 6.43 2.37 -3.71
C LEU A 4 6.35 2.56 -5.22
N ASN A 5 7.26 1.89 -5.92
CA ASN A 5 7.27 1.84 -7.37
C ASN A 5 6.56 0.55 -7.79
N ILE A 6 5.33 0.65 -8.29
CA ILE A 6 4.49 -0.52 -8.59
C ILE A 6 4.72 -0.94 -10.05
N TYR A 7 5.93 -1.43 -10.32
CA TYR A 7 6.24 -2.19 -11.53
C TYR A 7 7.33 -3.23 -11.23
N PRO A 8 7.02 -4.54 -11.27
CA PRO A 8 8.02 -5.58 -11.14
C PRO A 8 8.63 -5.85 -12.52
N GLN A 9 9.79 -5.25 -12.81
CA GLN A 9 10.68 -5.81 -13.83
C GLN A 9 12.08 -5.95 -13.25
N LYS A 10 12.72 -7.09 -13.53
CA LYS A 10 14.10 -7.45 -13.12
C LYS A 10 15.17 -6.49 -13.66
N LYS A 11 14.79 -5.39 -14.31
CA LYS A 11 15.66 -4.27 -14.64
C LYS A 11 14.98 -3.00 -14.17
N THR A 12 15.65 -2.28 -13.26
CA THR A 12 15.30 -0.91 -12.85
C THR A 12 15.54 0.03 -14.02
N LEU A 13 14.71 -0.06 -15.06
CA LEU A 13 14.56 1.00 -16.02
C LEU A 13 13.34 1.78 -15.55
N ASN A 14 13.59 3.03 -15.17
CA ASN A 14 12.55 4.01 -14.89
C ASN A 14 11.83 4.27 -16.23
N VAL A 15 10.93 3.37 -16.62
CA VAL A 15 10.23 3.47 -17.90
C VAL A 15 9.35 4.71 -17.80
N ARG A 16 9.52 5.64 -18.75
CA ARG A 16 8.69 6.83 -18.86
C ARG A 16 7.21 6.42 -18.80
N GLY A 17 6.49 6.85 -17.75
CA GLY A 17 5.08 6.49 -17.52
C GLY A 17 4.80 5.57 -16.32
N ALA A 18 5.81 5.13 -15.56
CA ALA A 18 5.59 4.39 -14.32
C ALA A 18 4.82 5.24 -13.29
N LYS A 19 3.59 4.81 -12.95
CA LYS A 19 2.77 5.43 -11.90
C LYS A 19 3.44 5.23 -10.54
N THR A 20 3.98 6.33 -10.00
CA THR A 20 4.54 6.37 -8.65
C THR A 20 3.45 6.77 -7.66
N VAL A 21 3.32 6.01 -6.58
CA VAL A 21 2.34 6.29 -5.52
C VAL A 21 3.05 6.62 -4.23
N TRP A 22 2.70 7.77 -3.67
CA TRP A 22 3.29 8.28 -2.45
C TRP A 22 2.42 7.91 -1.27
N VAL A 23 2.90 7.01 -0.42
CA VAL A 23 2.16 6.56 0.76
C VAL A 23 2.81 7.09 2.03
N ARG A 24 2.00 7.71 2.89
CA ARG A 24 2.45 8.17 4.19
C ARG A 24 2.49 7.01 5.19
N CYS A 25 3.70 6.63 5.57
CA CYS A 25 3.98 5.62 6.61
C CYS A 25 4.04 6.24 8.02
N GLY A 26 3.78 5.40 9.03
CA GLY A 26 3.49 5.80 10.41
C GLY A 26 4.65 6.37 11.22
N GLY A 27 5.86 6.40 10.68
CA GLY A 27 6.94 7.25 11.19
C GLY A 27 8.31 6.58 11.34
N ALA A 28 8.46 5.28 11.08
CA ALA A 28 9.79 4.66 11.09
C ALA A 28 10.43 4.67 9.71
N SER A 29 11.73 5.00 9.63
CA SER A 29 12.54 4.72 8.45
C SER A 29 12.58 3.19 8.24
N LYS A 30 12.38 2.73 7.00
CA LYS A 30 12.34 1.30 6.60
C LYS A 30 11.11 0.51 7.09
N GLU A 31 9.92 1.10 7.10
CA GLU A 31 8.68 0.29 7.17
C GLU A 31 8.58 -0.59 5.91
N ARG A 32 8.50 -1.91 6.12
CA ARG A 32 8.45 -2.90 5.03
C ARG A 32 7.09 -2.83 4.34
N ALA A 33 7.11 -2.73 3.02
CA ALA A 33 5.94 -2.90 2.18
C ALA A 33 6.07 -4.20 1.39
N THR A 34 5.00 -4.98 1.34
CA THR A 34 4.87 -6.16 0.50
C THR A 34 3.85 -5.85 -0.58
N VAL A 35 4.23 -6.04 -1.84
CA VAL A 35 3.30 -5.93 -2.98
C VAL A 35 2.92 -7.33 -3.43
N MET A 36 1.63 -7.64 -3.40
CA MET A 36 1.08 -8.86 -3.96
C MET A 36 0.57 -8.56 -5.37
N LEU A 37 1.15 -9.23 -6.34
CA LEU A 37 0.82 -9.11 -7.75
C LEU A 37 -0.04 -10.32 -8.12
N LEU A 38 -1.22 -10.07 -8.68
CA LEU A 38 -2.09 -11.12 -9.19
C LEU A 38 -2.08 -11.07 -10.72
N GLY A 39 -1.97 -12.24 -11.33
CA GLY A 39 -2.11 -12.42 -12.77
C GLY A 39 -2.69 -13.79 -13.08
N ASP A 40 -3.42 -13.90 -14.17
CA ASP A 40 -3.92 -15.19 -14.66
C ASP A 40 -2.99 -15.80 -15.72
N SER A 41 -3.27 -17.06 -16.08
CA SER A 41 -2.54 -17.79 -17.12
C SER A 41 -2.70 -17.19 -18.52
N ASN A 42 -3.73 -16.36 -18.74
CA ASN A 42 -3.98 -15.67 -20.01
C ASN A 42 -3.15 -14.39 -20.14
N GLY A 43 -2.32 -14.08 -19.13
CA GLY A 43 -1.46 -12.90 -19.11
C GLY A 43 -2.16 -11.62 -18.66
N VAL A 44 -3.39 -11.70 -18.16
CA VAL A 44 -4.10 -10.56 -17.58
C VAL A 44 -3.47 -10.27 -16.23
N ARG A 45 -3.14 -8.99 -16.00
CA ARG A 45 -2.62 -8.49 -14.73
C ARG A 45 -3.74 -7.79 -13.99
N TYR A 46 -3.99 -8.22 -12.76
CA TYR A 46 -4.96 -7.60 -11.88
C TYR A 46 -4.29 -6.48 -11.07
N THR A 47 -5.12 -5.59 -10.54
CA THR A 47 -4.65 -4.52 -9.66
C THR A 47 -3.93 -5.12 -8.45
N PRO A 48 -2.69 -4.69 -8.16
CA PRO A 48 -1.92 -5.26 -7.07
C PRO A 48 -2.37 -4.73 -5.71
N PHE A 49 -2.08 -5.53 -4.68
CA PHE A 49 -2.34 -5.22 -3.29
C PHE A 49 -1.05 -4.81 -2.62
N VAL A 50 -1.12 -3.77 -1.79
CA VAL A 50 0.03 -3.27 -1.03
C VAL A 50 -0.25 -3.48 0.46
N ILE A 51 0.65 -4.16 1.15
CA ILE A 51 0.55 -4.43 2.58
C ILE A 51 1.75 -3.81 3.29
N PHE A 52 1.50 -2.84 4.17
CA PHE A 52 2.53 -2.23 5.01
C PHE A 52 2.64 -2.95 6.35
N LYS A 53 3.86 -3.34 6.75
CA LYS A 53 4.13 -3.90 8.08
C LYS A 53 4.43 -2.75 9.04
N MET A 54 3.45 -2.41 9.88
CA MET A 54 3.56 -1.29 10.83
C MET A 54 3.07 -1.70 12.21
N LYS A 55 3.49 -0.96 13.24
CA LYS A 55 2.93 -1.16 14.59
C LYS A 55 1.45 -0.77 14.58
N PRO A 56 0.57 -1.57 15.21
CA PRO A 56 -0.82 -1.20 15.35
C PRO A 56 -0.94 0.13 16.09
N SER A 57 -2.01 0.88 15.80
CA SER A 57 -2.33 2.11 16.52
C SER A 57 -2.50 1.81 18.00
N LYS A 58 -1.90 2.64 18.88
CA LYS A 58 -2.12 2.59 20.33
C LYS A 58 -3.59 2.82 20.69
N ILE A 59 -4.28 3.61 19.85
CA ILE A 59 -5.72 3.81 19.92
C ILE A 59 -6.32 2.79 18.95
N ALA A 60 -6.44 1.56 19.44
CA ALA A 60 -7.04 0.45 18.70
C ALA A 60 -8.57 0.59 18.78
N ALA A 61 -9.17 1.14 17.73
CA ALA A 61 -10.61 1.05 17.53
C ALA A 61 -10.91 -0.22 16.73
N LYS A 62 -11.96 -0.97 17.09
CA LYS A 62 -12.45 -2.15 16.35
C LYS A 62 -12.71 -1.84 14.86
N ASP A 63 -12.99 -0.58 14.56
CA ASP A 63 -13.16 -0.05 13.19
C ASP A 63 -11.87 0.04 12.37
N ASN A 64 -10.68 0.04 12.98
CA ASN A 64 -9.43 0.18 12.23
C ASN A 64 -9.20 -1.02 11.32
N GLU A 65 -9.42 -2.24 11.83
CA GLU A 65 -9.25 -3.48 11.08
C GLU A 65 -10.34 -3.65 10.02
N THR A 66 -11.59 -3.38 10.38
CA THR A 66 -12.75 -3.69 9.52
C THR A 66 -13.06 -2.61 8.49
N LYS A 67 -12.88 -1.32 8.84
CA LYS A 67 -13.30 -0.18 8.00
C LYS A 67 -12.15 0.66 7.46
N ARG A 68 -10.94 0.52 8.03
CA ARG A 68 -9.79 1.37 7.69
C ARG A 68 -8.58 0.58 7.20
N CYS A 69 -8.78 -0.66 6.75
CA CYS A 69 -7.72 -1.51 6.20
C CYS A 69 -6.50 -1.66 7.14
N GLY A 70 -6.73 -1.59 8.46
CA GLY A 70 -5.74 -1.63 9.52
C GLY A 70 -5.07 -0.28 9.84
N PHE A 71 -5.35 0.79 9.08
CA PHE A 71 -4.82 2.12 9.35
C PHE A 71 -5.47 2.79 10.56
N SER A 72 -4.68 3.65 11.22
CA SER A 72 -5.19 4.54 12.26
C SER A 72 -6.16 5.59 11.70
N THR A 73 -7.02 6.13 12.55
CA THR A 73 -7.93 7.25 12.21
C THR A 73 -7.21 8.44 11.58
N ARG A 74 -5.98 8.74 12.03
CA ARG A 74 -5.17 9.85 11.53
C ARG A 74 -4.64 9.63 10.12
N THR A 75 -4.20 8.41 9.81
CA THR A 75 -3.57 8.07 8.51
C THR A 75 -4.57 7.61 7.47
N TRP A 76 -5.75 7.15 7.89
CA TRP A 76 -6.76 6.59 7.00
C TRP A 76 -7.26 7.54 5.90
N PRO A 77 -7.57 8.83 6.16
CA PRO A 77 -8.11 9.72 5.12
C PRO A 77 -7.19 9.85 3.89
N GLU A 78 -5.90 10.04 4.11
CA GLU A 78 -4.90 10.14 3.03
C GLU A 78 -4.77 8.81 2.28
N ASN A 79 -4.67 7.68 3.00
CA ASN A 79 -4.56 6.36 2.38
C ASN A 79 -5.82 6.00 1.57
N LYS A 80 -7.00 6.36 2.07
CA LYS A 80 -8.27 6.17 1.36
C LYS A 80 -8.33 7.01 0.09
N GLN A 81 -7.81 8.24 0.12
CA GLN A 81 -7.72 9.07 -1.07
C GLN A 81 -6.77 8.45 -2.11
N ILE A 82 -5.62 7.96 -1.67
CA ILE A 82 -4.67 7.26 -2.55
C ILE A 82 -5.32 6.01 -3.18
N GLN A 83 -6.07 5.21 -2.42
CA GLN A 83 -6.79 4.06 -2.96
C GLN A 83 -7.80 4.48 -4.04
N ARG A 84 -8.51 5.59 -3.84
CA ARG A 84 -9.45 6.13 -4.83
C ARG A 84 -8.75 6.62 -6.10
N ASP A 85 -7.67 7.37 -5.95
CA ASP A 85 -6.97 7.99 -7.09
C ASP A 85 -6.20 6.98 -7.93
N THR A 86 -5.70 5.92 -7.30
CA THR A 86 -4.83 4.92 -7.96
C THR A 86 -5.56 3.63 -8.30
N GLY A 87 -6.71 3.37 -7.70
CA GLY A 87 -7.42 2.10 -7.76
C GLY A 87 -6.76 0.97 -6.95
N LEU A 88 -5.61 1.21 -6.33
CA LEU A 88 -4.87 0.22 -5.56
C LEU A 88 -5.55 -0.07 -4.24
N GLN A 89 -5.47 -1.33 -3.79
CA GLN A 89 -5.84 -1.65 -2.42
C GLN A 89 -4.60 -1.64 -1.52
N ILE A 90 -4.68 -0.84 -0.45
CA ILE A 90 -3.59 -0.62 0.48
C ILE A 90 -4.04 -1.04 1.88
N TYR A 91 -3.28 -1.92 2.51
CA TYR A 91 -3.56 -2.46 3.84
C TYR A 91 -2.36 -2.29 4.75
N THR A 92 -2.61 -2.50 6.04
CA THR A 92 -1.56 -2.63 7.05
C THR A 92 -1.68 -3.98 7.74
N ASN A 93 -0.54 -4.57 8.05
CA ASN A 93 -0.45 -5.73 8.93
C ASN A 93 0.32 -5.33 10.20
N GLY A 94 -0.24 -5.65 11.37
CA GLY A 94 0.40 -5.40 12.66
C GLY A 94 1.72 -6.15 12.77
N LYS A 95 2.79 -5.49 13.22
CA LYS A 95 4.11 -6.10 13.33
C LYS A 95 4.18 -7.17 14.42
#